data_AF-A0A101MIN4-F1
#
_entry.id   AF-A0A101MIN4-F1
#
_cell.length_a   1.000
_cell.length_b   1.000
_cell.length_c   1.000
_cell.angle_alpha   90.00
_cell.angle_beta   90.00
_cell.angle_gamma   90.00
#
_symmetry.space_group_name_H-M   'P 1'
#
loop_
_entity.id
_entity.type
_entity.pdbx_description
1 polymer ?
#
loop_
_entity_poly.entity_id
_entity_poly.type
_entity_poly.pdbx_seq_one_letter_code
_entity_poly.pdbx_strand_id
1 'polypeptide(L)'
;MGILGPPPLDMLQRGKRSHEFFTSDGRWKQDIEIPTGVSLELSEKFREGRNKEMFIAFMRGMLQWLPEDRKTAKDLLQDPWLND
;
A
#
# COMPACT_ATOMS: atom_id res chain seq x y z
N MET A 1 -8.45 -2.11 -1.92
CA MET A 1 -9.57 -1.17 -2.02
C MET A 1 -9.45 -0.03 -1.01
N GLY A 2 -9.02 -0.29 0.24
CA GLY A 2 -8.64 0.73 1.22
C GLY A 2 -7.32 1.45 0.88
N ILE A 3 -6.39 1.61 1.85
CA ILE A 3 -5.21 2.50 1.73
C ILE A 3 -4.37 2.28 0.46
N LEU A 4 -4.16 1.03 0.02
CA LEU A 4 -3.33 0.70 -1.16
C LEU A 4 -4.13 0.56 -2.47
N GLY A 5 -5.42 0.86 -2.48
CA GLY A 5 -6.27 0.59 -3.65
C GLY A 5 -6.40 -0.92 -3.93
N PRO A 6 -7.03 -1.33 -5.05
CA PRO A 6 -7.21 -2.74 -5.40
C PRO A 6 -5.86 -3.43 -5.68
N PRO A 7 -5.71 -4.72 -5.33
CA PRO A 7 -4.52 -5.48 -5.69
C PRO A 7 -4.44 -5.70 -7.22
N PRO A 8 -3.22 -5.74 -7.80
CA PRO A 8 -3.01 -6.13 -9.18
C PRO A 8 -3.50 -7.56 -9.46
N LEU A 9 -4.06 -7.79 -10.65
CA LEU A 9 -4.66 -9.08 -11.00
C LEU A 9 -3.62 -10.19 -11.16
N ASP A 10 -2.46 -9.86 -11.72
CA ASP A 10 -1.31 -10.77 -11.86
C ASP A 10 -0.79 -11.24 -10.48
N MET A 11 -0.76 -10.34 -9.49
CA MET A 11 -0.46 -10.70 -8.10
C MET A 11 -1.46 -11.74 -7.57
N LEU A 12 -2.75 -11.51 -7.79
CA LEU A 12 -3.79 -12.44 -7.36
C LEU A 12 -3.64 -13.81 -8.04
N GLN A 13 -3.36 -13.84 -9.34
CA GLN A 13 -3.18 -15.07 -10.12
C GLN A 13 -1.99 -15.92 -9.62
N ARG A 14 -0.92 -15.29 -9.13
CA ARG A 14 0.23 -15.98 -8.52
C ARG A 14 -0.10 -16.64 -7.18
N GLY A 15 -1.11 -16.14 -6.46
CA GLY A 15 -1.42 -16.55 -5.10
C GLY A 15 -2.21 -17.85 -5.05
N LYS A 16 -1.63 -18.89 -4.42
CA LYS A 16 -2.26 -20.22 -4.25
C LYS A 16 -3.66 -20.16 -3.62
N ARG A 17 -3.88 -19.20 -2.73
CA ARG A 17 -5.13 -19.03 -1.95
C ARG A 17 -5.95 -17.81 -2.37
N SER A 18 -5.54 -17.06 -3.40
CA SER A 18 -6.25 -15.83 -3.80
C SER A 18 -7.70 -16.10 -4.16
N HIS A 19 -7.98 -17.27 -4.76
CA HIS A 19 -9.32 -17.71 -5.13
C HIS A 19 -10.27 -17.90 -3.94
N GLU A 20 -9.76 -18.04 -2.70
CA GLU A 20 -10.61 -18.10 -1.50
C GLU A 20 -11.21 -16.73 -1.17
N PHE A 21 -10.54 -15.64 -1.57
CA PHE A 21 -10.85 -14.27 -1.14
C PHE A 21 -11.29 -13.34 -2.27
N PHE A 22 -10.82 -13.61 -3.49
CA PHE A 22 -11.07 -12.77 -4.66
C PHE A 22 -11.73 -13.56 -5.79
N THR A 23 -12.60 -12.89 -6.54
CA THR A 23 -13.15 -13.37 -7.81
C THR A 23 -12.06 -13.38 -8.89
N SER A 24 -12.33 -14.06 -10.01
CA SER A 24 -11.39 -14.12 -11.13
C SER A 24 -11.11 -12.77 -11.79
N ASP A 25 -12.00 -11.79 -11.63
CA ASP A 25 -11.83 -10.41 -12.08
C ASP A 25 -11.26 -9.48 -10.97
N GLY A 26 -10.82 -10.04 -9.84
CA GLY A 26 -10.08 -9.30 -8.79
C GLY A 26 -10.94 -8.59 -7.75
N ARG A 27 -12.26 -8.86 -7.70
CA ARG A 27 -13.15 -8.29 -6.68
C ARG A 27 -13.10 -9.10 -5.39
N TRP A 28 -13.20 -8.42 -4.27
CA TRP A 28 -13.32 -9.06 -2.95
C TRP A 28 -14.63 -9.84 -2.85
N LYS A 29 -14.58 -11.08 -2.35
CA LYS A 29 -15.74 -11.99 -2.34
C LYS A 29 -16.69 -11.83 -1.17
N GLN A 30 -16.22 -11.31 -0.04
CA GLN A 30 -17.05 -11.25 1.17
C GLN A 30 -17.84 -9.95 1.22
N ASP A 31 -19.05 -10.00 1.77
CA ASP A 31 -19.90 -8.84 2.03
C ASP A 31 -19.46 -8.09 3.30
N ILE A 32 -18.18 -7.72 3.35
CA ILE A 32 -17.65 -6.82 4.37
C ILE A 32 -17.42 -5.48 3.69
N GLU A 33 -18.01 -4.43 4.27
CA GLU A 33 -17.81 -3.08 3.79
C GLU A 33 -16.33 -2.68 3.98
N ILE A 34 -15.66 -2.40 2.86
CA ILE A 34 -14.30 -1.89 2.89
C ILE A 34 -14.39 -0.39 3.14
N PRO A 35 -13.70 0.15 4.16
CA PRO A 35 -13.70 1.59 4.43
C PRO A 35 -13.34 2.38 3.17
N THR A 36 -14.25 3.26 2.77
CA THR A 36 -14.05 4.20 1.66
C THR A 36 -13.50 5.53 2.21
N GLY A 37 -12.85 6.30 1.35
CA GLY A 37 -12.27 7.60 1.75
C GLY A 37 -11.09 7.52 2.72
N VAL A 38 -10.50 6.32 2.91
CA VAL A 38 -9.25 6.17 3.67
C VAL A 38 -8.05 6.35 2.77
N SER A 39 -7.05 7.08 3.26
CA SER A 39 -5.76 7.24 2.56
C SER A 39 -4.63 7.32 3.58
N LEU A 40 -3.40 7.08 3.11
CA LEU A 40 -2.24 7.18 3.98
C LEU A 40 -2.05 8.61 4.50
N GLU A 41 -2.34 9.59 3.65
CA GLU A 41 -2.31 11.02 3.96
C GLU A 41 -3.31 11.39 5.06
N LEU A 42 -4.51 10.80 5.04
CA LEU A 42 -5.52 11.03 6.08
C LEU A 42 -5.18 10.29 7.39
N SER A 43 -4.44 9.19 7.31
CA SER A 43 -4.02 8.43 8.49
C SER A 43 -2.91 9.11 9.29
N GLU A 44 -2.07 9.92 8.64
CA GLU A 44 -0.98 10.66 9.30
C GLU A 44 -1.51 11.96 9.94
N LYS A 45 -1.49 12.01 11.28
CA LYS A 45 -2.11 13.07 12.08
C LYS A 45 -1.12 13.99 12.78
N PHE A 46 0.16 13.66 12.83
CA PHE A 46 1.15 14.36 13.64
C PHE A 46 2.09 15.24 12.81
N ARG A 47 2.34 14.85 11.56
CA ARG A 47 3.20 15.60 10.63
C ARG A 47 2.36 16.51 9.74
N GLU A 48 2.95 17.63 9.33
CA GLU A 48 2.32 18.60 8.42
C GLU A 48 3.31 19.06 7.33
N GLY A 49 2.77 19.70 6.30
CA GLY A 49 3.52 20.28 5.19
C GLY A 49 4.51 19.30 4.54
N ARG A 50 5.70 19.78 4.21
CA ARG A 50 6.75 19.02 3.53
C ARG A 50 7.17 17.75 4.29
N ASN A 51 7.22 17.80 5.63
CA ASN A 51 7.63 16.65 6.41
C ASN A 51 6.61 15.50 6.30
N LYS A 52 5.31 15.83 6.25
CA LYS A 52 4.25 14.86 5.96
C LYS A 52 4.40 14.28 4.57
N GLU A 53 4.60 15.11 3.55
CA GLU A 53 4.76 14.66 2.16
C GLU A 53 5.92 13.68 2.01
N MET A 54 7.07 13.99 2.62
CA MET A 54 8.25 13.13 2.62
C MET A 54 8.01 11.81 3.35
N PHE A 55 7.36 11.85 4.52
CA PHE A 55 7.00 10.64 5.25
C PHE A 55 6.06 9.73 4.45
N ILE A 56 5.04 10.30 3.81
CA ILE A 56 4.09 9.57 2.98
C ILE A 56 4.82 8.94 1.78
N ALA A 57 5.75 9.65 1.14
CA ALA A 57 6.56 9.12 0.05
C ALA A 57 7.45 7.95 0.51
N PHE A 58 8.07 8.07 1.69
CA PHE A 58 8.85 7.01 2.32
C PHE A 58 8.00 5.75 2.56
N MET A 59 6.83 5.92 3.20
CA MET A 59 5.89 4.82 3.49
C MET A 59 5.35 4.16 2.23
N ARG A 60 5.08 4.91 1.16
CA ARG A 60 4.69 4.36 -0.14
C ARG A 60 5.79 3.51 -0.76
N GLY A 61 7.07 3.77 -0.48
CA GLY A 61 8.16 2.88 -0.88
C GLY A 61 8.10 1.50 -0.23
N MET A 62 7.59 1.40 1.00
CA MET A 62 7.46 0.12 1.72
C MET A 62 6.15 -0.61 1.41
N LEU A 63 5.05 0.13 1.32
CA LEU A 63 3.71 -0.43 1.23
C LEU A 63 3.30 -0.63 -0.23
N GLN A 64 3.77 -1.72 -0.83
CA GLN A 64 3.42 -2.11 -2.20
C GLN A 64 2.77 -3.50 -2.25
N TRP A 65 1.83 -3.65 -3.18
CA TRP A 65 1.16 -4.92 -3.46
C TRP A 65 2.14 -5.97 -3.96
N LEU A 66 2.87 -5.64 -5.02
CA LEU A 66 3.92 -6.48 -5.57
C LEU A 66 5.16 -6.37 -4.68
N PRO A 67 5.70 -7.50 -4.19
CA PRO A 67 6.94 -7.50 -3.43
C PRO A 67 8.11 -6.88 -4.19
N GLU A 68 8.10 -7.01 -5.52
CA GLU A 68 9.15 -6.53 -6.41
C GLU A 68 9.23 -5.00 -6.51
N ASP A 69 8.11 -4.31 -6.25
CA ASP A 69 8.04 -2.84 -6.25
C ASP A 69 8.43 -2.23 -4.90
N ARG A 70 8.62 -3.06 -3.85
CA ARG A 70 9.00 -2.57 -2.52
C ARG A 70 10.45 -2.11 -2.54
N LYS A 71 10.69 -0.91 -2.04
CA LYS A 71 12.05 -0.46 -1.70
C LYS A 71 12.66 -1.44 -0.70
N THR A 72 13.93 -1.77 -0.90
CA THR A 72 14.66 -2.61 0.05
C THR A 72 14.96 -1.82 1.33
N ALA A 73 15.30 -2.52 2.42
CA ALA A 73 15.77 -1.86 3.64
C ALA A 73 16.97 -0.94 3.38
N LYS A 74 17.87 -1.32 2.45
CA LYS A 74 19.02 -0.51 2.05
C LYS A 74 18.61 0.77 1.35
N ASP A 75 17.66 0.70 0.42
CA ASP A 75 17.15 1.89 -0.30
C ASP A 75 16.43 2.84 0.66
N LEU A 76 15.67 2.27 1.61
CA LEU A 76 14.94 3.04 2.62
C LEU A 76 15.88 3.75 3.59
N LEU A 77 17.00 3.15 3.99
CA LEU A 77 18.03 3.80 4.80
C LEU A 77 18.63 5.05 4.13
N GLN A 78 18.61 5.10 2.79
CA GLN A 78 19.09 6.24 2.02
C GLN A 78 17.98 7.26 1.69
N ASP A 79 16.75 7.02 2.12
CA ASP A 79 15.64 7.91 1.81
C ASP A 79 15.83 9.28 2.49
N PRO A 80 15.57 10.40 1.77
CA PRO A 80 15.74 11.74 2.32
C PRO A 80 14.97 11.95 3.62
N TRP A 81 13.81 11.31 3.80
CA TRP A 81 13.02 11.49 5.02
C TRP A 81 13.73 11.03 6.30
N LEU A 82 14.64 10.05 6.22
CA LEU A 82 15.43 9.59 7.38
C LEU A 82 16.70 10.42 7.61
N ASN A 83 17.13 11.19 6.62
CA ASN A 83 18.40 11.91 6.62
C ASN A 83 18.23 13.44 6.74
N ASP A 84 17.00 13.92 6.86
CA ASP A 84 16.61 15.32 7.10
C ASP A 84 16.43 15.63 8.60
#